data_AF-A0A139DHB9-F1
#
_entry.id   AF-A0A139DHB9-F1
#
_cell.length_a   1.000
_cell.length_b   1.000
_cell.length_c   1.000
_cell.angle_alpha   90.00
_cell.angle_beta   90.00
_cell.angle_gamma   90.00
#
_symmetry.space_group_name_H-M   'P 1'
#
loop_
_entity.id
_entity.type
_entity.pdbx_description
1 polymer ?
#
loop_
_entity_poly.entity_id
_entity_poly.type
_entity_poly.pdbx_seq_one_letter_code
_entity_poly.pdbx_strand_id
1 'polypeptide(L)'
;MDTATRPDEQSIKGRTNGIFSSLFKNSSPPLLRITLLMSYPLRLCIQFAILSLVTLMTGCASSPWLKDALNNPDYKDAEMTDDQLTRVAFFGRYLAEENTRAEIESAILKTEYVRQWTTAEESTNASMAGDAIAGEISSDLGLTLGVTTMMLGILSGDGSLEYVSQAFLPAEWNGKTIMNAKEAKIATNALIRGRLQKASDLLGAELTCVQGCDERSDSVFTMQLPVQNPSSKFIYWPSNLVITVDVGGATEVDPDSVLPQLLGFPVAWKTVPGNSAEIRIYSEGEYTAEGELKYEPNPGNRKIDPMVKYKMEGTALGSAIMRTIYDEERLVWGTQEEAPGILFLNGEVYGFVGNGRADFIRYKVDIPSLESLIN
;
A
#
# COMPACT_ATOMS: atom_id res chain seq x y z
N MET A 1 -52.66 -17.74 -15.33
CA MET A 1 -53.28 -16.45 -15.64
C MET A 1 -52.17 -15.42 -15.68
N ASP A 2 -52.02 -14.83 -16.87
CA ASP A 2 -51.25 -13.65 -17.27
C ASP A 2 -49.72 -13.61 -17.11
N THR A 3 -49.10 -13.93 -18.25
CA THR A 3 -47.77 -13.57 -18.75
C THR A 3 -47.73 -12.13 -19.31
N ALA A 4 -46.62 -11.42 -19.13
CA ALA A 4 -46.21 -10.25 -19.94
C ALA A 4 -44.68 -10.06 -19.83
N THR A 5 -43.87 -10.47 -20.82
CA THR A 5 -43.46 -9.81 -22.09
C THR A 5 -42.27 -8.84 -21.99
N ARG A 6 -41.20 -9.20 -22.72
CA ARG A 6 -40.08 -8.35 -23.18
C ARG A 6 -40.57 -7.27 -24.16
N PRO A 7 -39.70 -6.30 -24.47
CA PRO A 7 -39.53 -5.89 -25.86
C PRO A 7 -38.07 -5.86 -26.34
N ASP A 8 -37.95 -6.07 -27.65
CA ASP A 8 -36.77 -6.17 -28.49
C ASP A 8 -36.18 -4.81 -28.92
N GLU A 9 -34.86 -4.84 -29.13
CA GLU A 9 -34.13 -4.46 -30.36
C GLU A 9 -34.75 -3.44 -31.34
N GLN A 10 -34.00 -2.37 -31.66
CA GLN A 10 -33.93 -1.86 -33.04
C GLN A 10 -32.66 -1.03 -33.33
N SER A 11 -32.00 -1.41 -34.43
CA SER A 11 -30.86 -0.75 -35.07
C SER A 11 -31.29 0.43 -35.94
N ILE A 12 -30.46 1.47 -36.10
CA ILE A 12 -30.40 2.28 -37.34
C ILE A 12 -28.96 2.75 -37.63
N LYS A 13 -28.52 2.45 -38.87
CA LYS A 13 -27.33 2.97 -39.58
C LYS A 13 -27.58 4.36 -40.18
N GLY A 14 -26.51 5.16 -40.36
CA GLY A 14 -26.43 6.21 -41.41
C GLY A 14 -25.32 7.24 -41.13
N ARG A 15 -24.16 7.22 -41.83
CA ARG A 15 -23.80 8.02 -43.03
C ARG A 15 -24.05 9.53 -42.84
N THR A 16 -23.05 10.43 -42.88
CA THR A 16 -22.37 10.89 -44.12
C THR A 16 -21.29 11.96 -43.83
N ASN A 17 -20.33 12.05 -44.76
CA ASN A 17 -19.22 13.01 -44.89
C ASN A 17 -19.65 14.48 -45.09
N GLY A 18 -18.75 15.45 -44.83
CA GLY A 18 -18.81 16.76 -45.49
C GLY A 18 -18.07 17.95 -44.86
N ILE A 19 -16.78 18.12 -45.20
CA ILE A 19 -16.14 19.34 -45.77
C ILE A 19 -16.45 20.73 -45.16
N PHE A 20 -15.42 21.48 -44.72
CA PHE A 20 -15.01 22.85 -45.20
C PHE A 20 -14.01 23.50 -44.22
N SER A 21 -12.70 23.39 -44.49
CA SER A 21 -11.73 24.43 -44.89
C SER A 21 -12.09 25.93 -44.70
N SER A 22 -11.05 26.69 -44.33
CA SER A 22 -10.86 28.16 -44.38
C SER A 22 -11.35 28.92 -43.13
N LEU A 23 -10.58 29.78 -42.46
CA LEU A 23 -9.75 30.87 -42.97
C LEU A 23 -8.59 31.19 -42.00
N PHE A 24 -7.37 31.15 -42.52
CA PHE A 24 -6.25 31.97 -42.06
C PHE A 24 -6.47 33.42 -42.51
N LYS A 25 -6.26 34.40 -41.63
CA LYS A 25 -5.99 35.78 -42.04
C LYS A 25 -4.92 36.43 -41.16
N ASN A 26 -3.76 36.58 -41.80
CA ASN A 26 -2.64 37.43 -41.42
C ASN A 26 -3.08 38.86 -41.10
N SER A 27 -2.53 39.43 -40.03
CA SER A 27 -2.20 40.87 -40.02
C SER A 27 -1.03 41.13 -39.05
N SER A 28 0.12 41.40 -39.65
CA SER A 28 1.32 41.89 -38.96
C SER A 28 1.18 43.41 -38.73
N PRO A 29 1.52 43.94 -37.54
CA PRO A 29 1.76 45.36 -37.37
C PRO A 29 3.24 45.72 -37.61
N PRO A 30 3.54 46.95 -38.05
CA PRO A 30 4.87 47.36 -38.49
C PRO A 30 5.84 47.60 -37.32
N LEU A 31 7.09 47.21 -37.58
CA LEU A 31 8.30 47.47 -36.79
C LEU A 31 8.52 48.98 -36.59
N LEU A 32 8.33 49.45 -35.36
CA LEU A 32 8.85 50.73 -34.90
C LEU A 32 10.30 50.52 -34.43
N ARG A 33 11.27 50.86 -35.28
CA ARG A 33 12.70 50.97 -34.89
C ARG A 33 12.87 52.21 -34.02
N ILE A 34 12.89 52.03 -32.70
CA ILE A 34 13.42 53.01 -31.75
C ILE A 34 14.88 52.65 -31.47
N THR A 35 15.80 53.37 -32.10
CA THR A 35 17.23 53.31 -31.83
C THR A 35 17.52 54.08 -30.54
N LEU A 36 17.33 53.42 -29.39
CA LEU A 36 17.77 53.95 -28.10
C LEU A 36 19.26 53.64 -27.92
N LEU A 37 20.09 54.65 -28.19
CA LEU A 37 21.47 54.75 -27.69
C LEU A 37 21.42 54.81 -26.15
N MET A 38 21.34 53.66 -25.51
CA MET A 38 21.57 53.52 -24.08
C MET A 38 23.04 53.24 -23.83
N SER A 39 23.67 54.21 -23.20
CA SER A 39 24.98 54.17 -22.57
C SER A 39 25.25 52.85 -21.84
N TYR A 40 26.46 52.32 -22.03
CA TYR A 40 26.94 51.01 -21.58
C TYR A 40 26.86 50.67 -20.07
N PRO A 41 26.76 51.59 -19.07
CA PRO A 41 26.68 51.13 -17.68
C PRO A 41 25.29 50.61 -17.28
N LEU A 42 24.23 50.89 -18.06
CA LEU A 42 22.85 50.50 -17.69
C LEU A 42 22.52 49.04 -18.02
N ARG A 43 23.17 48.44 -19.03
CA ARG A 43 22.97 47.02 -19.40
C ARG A 43 23.55 46.07 -18.35
N LEU A 44 24.63 46.45 -17.67
CA LEU A 44 25.22 45.66 -16.60
C LEU A 44 24.28 45.59 -15.38
N CYS A 45 23.66 46.71 -14.99
CA CYS A 45 22.71 46.75 -13.87
C CYS A 45 21.44 45.92 -14.12
N ILE A 46 20.94 45.87 -15.36
CA ILE A 46 19.75 45.07 -15.71
C ILE A 46 20.07 43.57 -15.72
N GLN A 47 21.26 43.16 -16.16
CA GLN A 47 21.68 41.75 -16.11
C GLN A 47 21.91 41.26 -14.67
N PHE A 48 22.48 42.09 -13.79
CA PHE A 48 22.57 41.75 -12.36
C PHE A 48 21.19 41.69 -11.69
N ALA A 49 20.27 42.60 -12.01
CA ALA A 49 18.91 42.59 -11.44
C ALA A 49 18.09 41.34 -11.84
N ILE A 50 18.24 40.85 -13.08
CA ILE A 50 17.57 39.64 -13.55
C ILE A 50 18.16 38.38 -12.89
N LEU A 51 19.48 38.30 -12.70
CA LEU A 51 20.12 37.17 -12.02
C LEU A 51 19.72 37.10 -10.53
N SER A 52 19.63 38.25 -9.85
CA SER A 52 19.13 38.35 -8.48
C SER A 52 17.66 37.94 -8.34
N LEU A 53 16.83 38.30 -9.32
CA LEU A 53 15.40 37.95 -9.33
C LEU A 53 15.19 36.44 -9.57
N VAL A 54 16.03 35.80 -10.41
CA VAL A 54 16.01 34.34 -10.58
C VAL A 54 16.45 33.62 -9.31
N THR A 55 17.48 34.10 -8.59
CA THR A 55 17.86 33.52 -7.29
C THR A 55 16.82 33.75 -6.18
N LEU A 56 16.06 34.85 -6.23
CA LEU A 56 14.96 35.13 -5.30
C LEU A 56 13.70 34.32 -5.63
N MET A 57 13.48 33.94 -6.90
CA MET A 57 12.35 33.10 -7.31
C MET A 57 12.64 31.59 -7.22
N THR A 58 13.90 31.15 -7.16
CA THR A 58 14.26 29.76 -6.81
C THR A 58 14.17 29.48 -5.31
N GLY A 59 13.90 30.50 -4.49
CA GLY A 59 13.75 30.41 -3.04
C GLY A 59 12.33 30.04 -2.56
N CYS A 60 11.51 29.39 -3.38
CA CYS A 60 10.32 28.71 -2.87
C CYS A 60 10.80 27.58 -1.94
N ALA A 61 10.95 27.88 -0.65
CA ALA A 61 11.18 26.88 0.37
C ALA A 61 10.01 25.88 0.31
N SER A 62 10.22 24.74 -0.34
CA SER A 62 9.29 23.62 -0.33
C SER A 62 8.95 23.30 1.13
N SER A 63 7.68 23.01 1.43
CA SER A 63 7.30 22.63 2.79
C SER A 63 8.17 21.47 3.27
N PRO A 64 8.49 21.38 4.58
CA PRO A 64 9.32 20.28 5.09
C PRO A 64 8.74 18.91 4.72
N TRP A 65 7.40 18.77 4.74
CA TRP A 65 6.70 17.59 4.24
C TRP A 65 7.05 17.25 2.79
N LEU A 66 6.93 18.21 1.86
CA LEU A 66 7.22 17.95 0.45
C LEU A 66 8.69 17.61 0.23
N LYS A 67 9.60 18.25 0.98
CA LYS A 67 11.04 17.95 0.92
C LYS A 67 11.33 16.52 1.38
N ASP A 68 10.67 16.07 2.45
CA ASP A 68 10.80 14.72 3.00
C ASP A 68 10.18 13.70 2.03
N ALA A 69 8.95 13.95 1.56
CA ALA A 69 8.21 13.07 0.65
C ALA A 69 8.86 12.88 -0.73
N LEU A 70 9.68 13.83 -1.19
CA LEU A 70 10.45 13.71 -2.43
C LEU A 70 11.82 13.05 -2.22
N ASN A 71 12.22 12.79 -0.98
CA ASN A 71 13.48 12.16 -0.65
C ASN A 71 13.33 10.63 -0.65
N ASN A 72 13.36 10.06 -1.86
CA ASN A 72 13.23 8.62 -2.04
C ASN A 72 14.35 7.86 -1.32
N PRO A 73 14.04 6.71 -0.70
CA PRO A 73 15.05 5.87 -0.06
C PRO A 73 16.01 5.26 -1.10
N ASP A 74 17.25 5.06 -0.67
CA ASP A 74 18.24 4.32 -1.46
C ASP A 74 17.83 2.85 -1.58
N TYR A 75 18.21 2.21 -2.68
CA TYR A 75 17.97 0.78 -2.88
C TYR A 75 19.12 0.13 -3.65
N LYS A 76 19.28 -1.17 -3.45
CA LYS A 76 20.29 -2.01 -4.11
C LYS A 76 19.70 -3.33 -4.53
N ASP A 77 20.36 -4.06 -5.42
CA ASP A 77 19.96 -5.42 -5.76
C ASP A 77 19.89 -6.27 -4.48
N ALA A 78 18.80 -7.02 -4.34
CA ALA A 78 18.63 -7.93 -3.23
C ALA A 78 19.48 -9.19 -3.47
N GLU A 79 20.32 -9.52 -2.51
CA GLU A 79 21.06 -10.77 -2.48
C GLU A 79 20.12 -11.90 -2.04
N MET A 80 19.35 -12.43 -2.98
CA MET A 80 18.34 -13.48 -2.77
C MET A 80 18.45 -14.58 -3.82
N THR A 81 18.07 -15.80 -3.47
CA THR A 81 17.89 -16.90 -4.43
C THR A 81 16.63 -16.69 -5.28
N ASP A 82 16.53 -17.40 -6.42
CA ASP A 82 15.34 -17.35 -7.28
C ASP A 82 14.05 -17.74 -6.52
N ASP A 83 14.14 -18.71 -5.61
CA ASP A 83 13.02 -19.13 -4.77
C ASP A 83 12.62 -18.04 -3.77
N GLN A 84 13.59 -17.35 -3.17
CA GLN A 84 13.33 -16.21 -2.28
C GLN A 84 12.67 -15.05 -3.03
N LEU A 85 13.18 -14.71 -4.22
CA LEU A 85 12.58 -13.70 -5.09
C LEU A 85 11.13 -14.07 -5.45
N THR A 86 10.89 -15.32 -5.83
CA THR A 86 9.54 -15.81 -6.17
C THR A 86 8.60 -15.75 -4.97
N ARG A 87 9.07 -16.09 -3.76
CA ARG A 87 8.30 -15.98 -2.51
C ARG A 87 7.92 -14.53 -2.21
N VAL A 88 8.85 -13.60 -2.30
CA VAL A 88 8.58 -12.17 -2.07
C VAL A 88 7.60 -11.64 -3.12
N ALA A 89 7.83 -11.96 -4.40
CA ALA A 89 6.94 -11.60 -5.49
C ALA A 89 5.53 -12.15 -5.31
N PHE A 90 5.36 -13.36 -4.75
CA PHE A 90 4.05 -13.94 -4.45
C PHE A 90 3.24 -13.07 -3.48
N PHE A 91 3.86 -12.54 -2.43
CA PHE A 91 3.17 -11.66 -1.47
C PHE A 91 2.86 -10.27 -2.08
N GLY A 92 3.68 -9.79 -3.02
CA GLY A 92 3.44 -8.55 -3.74
C GLY A 92 2.63 -8.69 -5.04
N ARG A 93 2.20 -9.90 -5.43
CA ARG A 93 1.74 -10.21 -6.81
C ARG A 93 0.55 -9.40 -7.31
N TYR A 94 -0.23 -8.78 -6.43
CA TYR A 94 -1.32 -7.89 -6.83
C TYR A 94 -0.84 -6.51 -7.33
N LEU A 95 0.43 -6.16 -7.08
CA LEU A 95 1.11 -5.02 -7.68
C LEU A 95 1.62 -5.33 -9.10
N ALA A 96 1.59 -6.60 -9.52
CA ALA A 96 1.98 -7.02 -10.85
C ALA A 96 0.82 -6.99 -11.84
N GLU A 97 1.14 -6.82 -13.12
CA GLU A 97 0.18 -6.98 -14.22
C GLU A 97 -0.46 -8.37 -14.18
N GLU A 98 -1.66 -8.52 -14.75
CA GLU A 98 -2.43 -9.77 -14.66
C GLU A 98 -1.67 -11.02 -15.13
N ASN A 99 -0.98 -10.94 -16.27
CA ASN A 99 -0.20 -12.07 -16.80
C ASN A 99 0.99 -12.41 -15.90
N THR A 100 1.70 -11.38 -15.44
CA THR A 100 2.83 -11.53 -14.51
C THR A 100 2.40 -12.17 -13.21
N ARG A 101 1.24 -11.77 -12.66
CA ARG A 101 0.67 -12.39 -11.46
C ARG A 101 0.43 -13.89 -11.66
N ALA A 102 -0.13 -14.30 -12.79
CA ALA A 102 -0.34 -15.71 -13.10
C ALA A 102 0.98 -16.50 -13.21
N GLU A 103 2.02 -15.89 -13.79
CA GLU A 103 3.36 -16.50 -13.84
C GLU A 103 3.94 -16.72 -12.43
N ILE A 104 3.84 -15.72 -11.55
CA ILE A 104 4.27 -15.82 -10.14
C ILE A 104 3.51 -16.93 -9.41
N GLU A 105 2.19 -17.00 -9.56
CA GLU A 105 1.35 -18.03 -8.94
C GLU A 105 1.66 -19.44 -9.46
N SER A 106 2.12 -19.59 -10.70
CA SER A 106 2.60 -20.88 -11.22
C SER A 106 4.02 -21.21 -10.74
N ALA A 107 4.89 -20.22 -10.64
CA ALA A 107 6.28 -20.39 -10.24
C ALA A 107 6.39 -20.82 -8.77
N ILE A 108 5.56 -20.25 -7.87
CA ILE A 108 5.64 -20.54 -6.44
C ILE A 108 5.44 -22.03 -6.11
N LEU A 109 4.58 -22.72 -6.87
CA LEU A 109 4.31 -24.16 -6.72
C LEU A 109 5.52 -25.05 -7.02
N LYS A 110 6.54 -24.50 -7.71
CA LYS A 110 7.75 -25.22 -8.11
C LYS A 110 8.93 -24.96 -7.17
N THR A 111 8.79 -24.04 -6.22
CA THR A 111 9.84 -23.67 -5.28
C THR A 111 10.12 -24.75 -4.24
N GLU A 112 11.32 -24.73 -3.68
CA GLU A 112 11.77 -25.64 -2.62
C GLU A 112 10.88 -25.53 -1.36
N TYR A 113 10.40 -24.32 -1.03
CA TYR A 113 9.50 -24.08 0.10
C TYR A 113 8.25 -24.97 0.07
N VAL A 114 7.65 -25.13 -1.12
CA VAL A 114 6.45 -25.94 -1.28
C VAL A 114 6.81 -27.42 -1.34
N ARG A 115 7.91 -27.80 -2.02
CA ARG A 115 8.31 -29.20 -2.23
C ARG A 115 8.86 -29.90 -0.98
N GLN A 116 9.65 -29.20 -0.16
CA GLN A 116 10.21 -29.79 1.06
C GLN A 116 9.12 -30.03 2.11
N TRP A 117 8.14 -29.14 2.15
CA TRP A 117 7.06 -29.23 3.12
C TRP A 117 6.08 -30.36 2.78
N THR A 118 5.77 -30.58 1.48
CA THR A 118 4.94 -31.72 1.05
C THR A 118 5.59 -33.07 1.35
N THR A 119 6.92 -33.15 1.44
CA THR A 119 7.65 -34.39 1.72
C THR A 119 7.93 -34.62 3.19
N ALA A 120 8.06 -33.56 4.00
CA ALA A 120 8.37 -33.64 5.43
C ALA A 120 7.12 -33.78 6.33
N GLU A 121 5.91 -33.46 5.83
CA GLU A 121 4.70 -33.38 6.66
C GLU A 121 3.62 -34.44 6.42
N GLU A 122 3.76 -35.33 5.43
CA GLU A 122 2.90 -36.53 5.38
C GLU A 122 3.00 -37.35 6.68
N SER A 123 4.17 -37.36 7.35
CA SER A 123 4.36 -38.07 8.63
C SER A 123 4.09 -37.22 9.87
N THR A 124 4.31 -35.90 9.81
CA THR A 124 4.31 -35.02 11.01
C THR A 124 2.94 -34.37 11.23
N ASN A 125 2.25 -33.95 10.16
CA ASN A 125 0.92 -33.36 10.28
C ASN A 125 -0.18 -34.40 10.54
N ALA A 126 0.01 -35.66 10.14
CA ALA A 126 -0.89 -36.74 10.55
C ALA A 126 -1.00 -36.86 12.09
N SER A 127 0.05 -36.46 12.81
CA SER A 127 0.10 -36.51 14.28
C SER A 127 -0.58 -35.30 14.95
N MET A 128 -0.57 -34.12 14.31
CA MET A 128 -1.22 -32.91 14.84
C MET A 128 -2.67 -32.75 14.35
N ALA A 129 -2.99 -33.24 13.15
CA ALA A 129 -4.35 -33.26 12.61
C ALA A 129 -5.21 -34.38 13.23
N GLY A 130 -4.58 -35.44 13.77
CA GLY A 130 -5.26 -36.55 14.45
C GLY A 130 -6.05 -36.16 15.70
N ASP A 131 -5.70 -35.04 16.35
CA ASP A 131 -6.46 -34.49 17.49
C ASP A 131 -7.54 -33.47 17.08
N ALA A 132 -7.58 -33.04 15.81
CA ALA A 132 -8.53 -32.02 15.34
C ALA A 132 -9.56 -32.53 14.31
N ILE A 133 -9.31 -33.63 13.59
CA ILE A 133 -10.18 -34.06 12.48
C ILE A 133 -10.26 -35.60 12.43
N ALA A 134 -11.19 -36.18 13.19
CA ALA A 134 -11.70 -37.52 12.92
C ALA A 134 -12.68 -37.46 11.75
N GLY A 135 -12.18 -37.70 10.53
CA GLY A 135 -13.03 -37.77 9.33
C GLY A 135 -12.22 -37.98 8.05
N GLU A 136 -12.03 -39.24 7.69
CA GLU A 136 -11.74 -39.79 6.35
C GLU A 136 -10.80 -39.00 5.40
N ILE A 137 -9.51 -39.33 5.44
CA ILE A 137 -8.57 -39.01 4.36
C ILE A 137 -8.43 -40.24 3.46
N SER A 138 -9.04 -40.18 2.27
CA SER A 138 -8.58 -40.90 1.08
C SER A 138 -9.17 -40.29 -0.19
N SER A 139 -8.35 -39.66 -1.04
CA SER A 139 -8.36 -39.95 -2.48
C SER A 139 -7.30 -39.12 -3.23
N ASP A 140 -6.69 -39.77 -4.21
CA ASP A 140 -5.84 -39.21 -5.26
C ASP A 140 -6.47 -37.96 -5.91
N LEU A 141 -5.98 -36.77 -5.60
CA LEU A 141 -6.20 -35.57 -6.43
C LEU A 141 -5.04 -34.57 -6.38
N GLY A 142 -3.81 -35.08 -6.45
CA GLY A 142 -2.64 -34.24 -6.72
C GLY A 142 -2.69 -33.70 -8.16
N LEU A 143 -3.16 -32.46 -8.35
CA LEU A 143 -2.83 -31.50 -9.44
C LEU A 143 -3.91 -30.43 -9.71
N THR A 144 -4.93 -30.26 -8.86
CA THR A 144 -5.98 -29.26 -9.12
C THR A 144 -6.24 -28.35 -7.91
N LEU A 145 -5.29 -27.47 -7.62
CA LEU A 145 -5.43 -26.38 -6.66
C LEU A 145 -5.06 -25.10 -7.40
N GLY A 146 -5.86 -24.06 -7.49
CA GLY A 146 -7.04 -23.63 -6.75
C GLY A 146 -7.13 -22.14 -7.02
N VAL A 147 -7.24 -21.77 -8.30
CA VAL A 147 -7.24 -20.38 -8.73
C VAL A 147 -8.69 -19.92 -8.76
N THR A 148 -9.11 -19.16 -7.75
CA THR A 148 -9.99 -17.99 -7.92
C THR A 148 -10.25 -17.25 -6.61
N THR A 149 -10.02 -15.94 -6.62
CA THR A 149 -11.05 -14.94 -6.28
C THR A 149 -10.54 -13.56 -6.70
N MET A 150 -11.19 -13.02 -7.74
CA MET A 150 -10.97 -11.69 -8.28
C MET A 150 -11.52 -10.66 -7.28
N MET A 151 -10.69 -9.72 -6.82
CA MET A 151 -11.11 -8.62 -5.95
C MET A 151 -11.19 -7.32 -6.76
N LEU A 152 -12.36 -6.67 -6.69
CA LEU A 152 -12.63 -5.34 -7.25
C LEU A 152 -11.94 -4.26 -6.39
N GLY A 153 -10.64 -4.07 -6.61
CA GLY A 153 -9.96 -2.80 -6.36
C GLY A 153 -9.98 -1.94 -7.64
N ILE A 154 -9.63 -0.67 -7.56
CA ILE A 154 -9.40 0.16 -8.75
C ILE A 154 -8.19 -0.45 -9.46
N LEU A 155 -8.43 -1.33 -10.42
CA LEU A 155 -7.39 -1.93 -11.24
C LEU A 155 -6.87 -0.84 -12.17
N SER A 156 -5.56 -0.76 -12.32
CA SER A 156 -4.97 -0.05 -13.45
C SER A 156 -5.42 -0.71 -14.76
N GLY A 157 -5.17 -0.04 -15.90
CA GLY A 157 -5.51 -0.61 -17.22
C GLY A 157 -4.86 -1.97 -17.52
N ASP A 158 -3.84 -2.37 -16.77
CA ASP A 158 -3.11 -3.64 -16.89
C ASP A 158 -3.51 -4.72 -15.84
N GLY A 159 -4.48 -4.41 -14.96
CA GLY A 159 -4.99 -5.34 -13.95
C GLY A 159 -4.19 -5.37 -12.64
N SER A 160 -3.16 -4.54 -12.48
CA SER A 160 -2.46 -4.35 -11.21
C SER A 160 -3.21 -3.40 -10.26
N LEU A 161 -2.93 -3.53 -8.96
CA LEU A 161 -3.43 -2.64 -7.92
C LEU A 161 -2.36 -1.63 -7.52
N GLU A 162 -2.77 -0.40 -7.22
CA GLU A 162 -1.88 0.64 -6.67
C GLU A 162 -1.32 0.24 -5.30
N TYR A 163 -2.10 -0.50 -4.52
CA TYR A 163 -1.76 -0.96 -3.17
C TYR A 163 -2.13 -2.44 -2.98
N VAL A 164 -1.33 -3.12 -2.16
CA VAL A 164 -1.63 -4.45 -1.62
C VAL A 164 -1.48 -4.41 -0.10
N SER A 165 -2.38 -5.04 0.63
CA SER A 165 -2.26 -5.21 2.08
C SER A 165 -3.01 -6.45 2.51
N GLN A 166 -2.34 -7.33 3.26
CA GLN A 166 -2.92 -8.58 3.72
C GLN A 166 -2.49 -8.91 5.14
N ALA A 167 -3.37 -9.61 5.85
CA ALA A 167 -3.07 -10.19 7.14
C ALA A 167 -3.37 -11.69 7.17
N PHE A 168 -2.57 -12.42 7.93
CA PHE A 168 -2.63 -13.88 8.09
C PHE A 168 -2.71 -14.22 9.58
N LEU A 169 -3.68 -15.03 9.96
CA LEU A 169 -3.92 -15.38 11.36
C LEU A 169 -4.01 -16.91 11.55
N PRO A 170 -3.53 -17.41 12.69
CA PRO A 170 -3.75 -18.79 13.10
C PRO A 170 -5.24 -19.03 13.46
N ALA A 171 -5.59 -20.28 13.77
CA ALA A 171 -6.94 -20.63 14.25
C ALA A 171 -7.24 -20.06 15.65
N GLU A 172 -6.20 -19.82 16.46
CA GLU A 172 -6.32 -19.28 17.80
C GLU A 172 -5.45 -18.03 17.96
N TRP A 173 -6.05 -16.94 18.45
CA TRP A 173 -5.37 -15.67 18.69
C TRP A 173 -5.60 -15.23 20.14
N ASN A 174 -4.51 -14.96 20.88
CA ASN A 174 -4.55 -14.54 22.28
C ASN A 174 -5.43 -15.46 23.17
N GLY A 175 -5.31 -16.78 23.03
CA GLY A 175 -6.09 -17.74 23.82
C GLY A 175 -7.54 -17.92 23.39
N LYS A 176 -7.96 -17.34 22.27
CA LYS A 176 -9.33 -17.41 21.74
C LYS A 176 -9.33 -18.01 20.33
N THR A 177 -10.14 -19.05 20.14
CA THR A 177 -10.40 -19.61 18.80
C THR A 177 -11.16 -18.60 17.95
N ILE A 178 -10.72 -18.40 16.71
CA ILE A 178 -11.39 -17.57 15.71
C ILE A 178 -12.40 -18.44 14.98
N MET A 179 -13.68 -18.20 15.22
CA MET A 179 -14.78 -19.05 14.75
C MET A 179 -15.39 -18.60 13.42
N ASN A 180 -15.13 -17.36 13.00
CA ASN A 180 -15.74 -16.78 11.81
C ASN A 180 -14.95 -15.59 11.28
N ALA A 181 -15.29 -15.17 10.05
CA ALA A 181 -14.65 -14.04 9.38
C ALA A 181 -14.72 -12.73 10.18
N LYS A 182 -15.79 -12.47 10.94
CA LYS A 182 -15.90 -11.24 11.75
C LYS A 182 -14.84 -11.23 12.84
N GLU A 183 -14.67 -12.34 13.55
CA GLU A 183 -13.64 -12.49 14.59
C GLU A 183 -12.23 -12.39 14.00
N ALA A 184 -11.99 -12.96 12.82
CA ALA A 184 -10.70 -12.83 12.13
C ALA A 184 -10.34 -11.37 11.86
N LYS A 185 -11.30 -10.56 11.36
CA LYS A 185 -11.06 -9.14 11.12
C LYS A 185 -10.77 -8.35 12.40
N ILE A 186 -11.51 -8.64 13.48
CA ILE A 186 -11.29 -8.01 14.79
C ILE A 186 -9.90 -8.38 15.33
N ALA A 187 -9.49 -9.65 15.20
CA ALA A 187 -8.17 -10.11 15.58
C ALA A 187 -7.06 -9.44 14.76
N THR A 188 -7.24 -9.26 13.45
CA THR A 188 -6.31 -8.51 12.59
C THR A 188 -6.17 -7.07 13.06
N ASN A 189 -7.28 -6.38 13.34
CA ASN A 189 -7.23 -5.01 13.84
C ASN A 189 -6.53 -4.92 15.21
N ALA A 190 -6.76 -5.90 16.10
CA ALA A 190 -6.06 -5.99 17.38
C ALA A 190 -4.54 -6.22 17.20
N LEU A 191 -4.13 -7.05 16.23
CA LEU A 191 -2.74 -7.22 15.85
C LEU A 191 -2.13 -5.88 15.39
N ILE A 192 -2.77 -5.20 14.44
CA ILE A 192 -2.32 -3.90 13.93
C ILE A 192 -2.20 -2.88 15.05
N ARG A 193 -3.19 -2.80 15.94
CA ARG A 193 -3.13 -1.92 17.12
C ARG A 193 -1.91 -2.20 18.00
N GLY A 194 -1.60 -3.47 18.25
CA GLY A 194 -0.39 -3.84 19.01
C GLY A 194 0.89 -3.34 18.32
N ARG A 195 0.94 -3.39 17.00
CA ARG A 195 2.07 -2.86 16.21
C ARG A 195 2.14 -1.33 16.22
N LEU A 196 1.00 -0.66 16.14
CA LEU A 196 0.90 0.81 16.30
C LEU A 196 1.35 1.25 17.69
N GLN A 197 0.99 0.50 18.73
CA GLN A 197 1.45 0.77 20.10
C GLN A 197 2.97 0.66 20.19
N LYS A 198 3.58 -0.39 19.62
CA LYS A 198 5.06 -0.52 19.55
C LYS A 198 5.71 0.71 18.88
N ALA A 199 5.17 1.17 17.76
CA ALA A 199 5.67 2.37 17.09
C ALA A 199 5.53 3.63 17.96
N SER A 200 4.39 3.79 18.65
CA SER A 200 4.15 4.89 19.59
C SER A 200 5.18 4.89 20.73
N ASP A 201 5.42 3.73 21.34
CA ASP A 201 6.33 3.57 22.47
C ASP A 201 7.77 3.94 22.07
N LEU A 202 8.21 3.50 20.89
CA LEU A 202 9.53 3.85 20.34
C LEU A 202 9.70 5.36 20.11
N LEU A 203 8.63 6.03 19.67
CA LEU A 203 8.63 7.48 19.44
C LEU A 203 8.46 8.29 20.73
N GLY A 204 8.19 7.66 21.88
CA GLY A 204 7.78 8.35 23.10
C GLY A 204 6.47 9.13 22.92
N ALA A 205 5.60 8.64 22.04
CA ALA A 205 4.33 9.24 21.66
C ALA A 205 3.15 8.60 22.42
N GLU A 206 2.03 9.32 22.49
CA GLU A 206 0.77 8.80 23.05
C GLU A 206 -0.17 8.38 21.92
N LEU A 207 -0.55 7.09 21.90
CA LEU A 207 -1.52 6.54 20.95
C LEU A 207 -2.90 6.46 21.58
N THR A 208 -3.86 7.15 20.98
CA THR A 208 -5.27 7.16 21.40
C THR A 208 -6.14 6.62 20.29
N CYS A 209 -7.00 5.65 20.59
CA CYS A 209 -8.06 5.24 19.67
C CYS A 209 -9.23 6.21 19.79
N VAL A 210 -9.56 6.92 18.71
CA VAL A 210 -10.63 7.94 18.70
C VAL A 210 -11.93 7.41 18.10
N GLN A 211 -11.86 6.36 17.29
CA GLN A 211 -13.04 5.72 16.72
C GLN A 211 -12.79 4.23 16.44
N GLY A 212 -13.85 3.44 16.59
CA GLY A 212 -13.85 2.04 16.14
C GLY A 212 -12.85 1.18 16.90
N CYS A 213 -12.74 1.36 18.21
CA CYS A 213 -11.78 0.66 19.06
C CYS A 213 -12.13 -0.83 19.24
N ASP A 214 -12.13 -1.34 20.47
CA ASP A 214 -12.36 -2.76 20.74
C ASP A 214 -13.60 -3.31 19.99
N GLU A 215 -13.47 -4.53 19.47
CA GLU A 215 -14.55 -5.27 18.78
C GLU A 215 -14.97 -4.74 17.39
N ARG A 216 -14.19 -3.87 16.76
CA ARG A 216 -14.39 -3.42 15.36
C ARG A 216 -13.24 -3.87 14.46
N SER A 217 -13.53 -4.01 13.16
CA SER A 217 -12.52 -4.28 12.13
C SER A 217 -11.81 -3.02 11.65
N ASP A 218 -12.45 -1.85 11.82
CA ASP A 218 -11.98 -0.58 11.28
C ASP A 218 -11.86 0.41 12.44
N SER A 219 -10.76 1.15 12.46
CA SER A 219 -10.40 2.04 13.56
C SER A 219 -9.74 3.32 13.07
N VAL A 220 -9.86 4.38 13.88
CA VAL A 220 -9.06 5.59 13.73
C VAL A 220 -8.30 5.83 15.02
N PHE A 221 -7.00 6.04 14.88
CA PHE A 221 -6.10 6.39 15.97
C PHE A 221 -5.52 7.78 15.75
N THR A 222 -5.23 8.47 16.84
CA THR A 222 -4.40 9.67 16.85
C THR A 222 -3.15 9.37 17.66
N MET A 223 -1.99 9.69 17.12
CA MET A 223 -0.71 9.56 17.81
C MET A 223 -0.13 10.96 18.06
N GLN A 224 -0.08 11.37 19.33
CA GLN A 224 0.48 12.66 19.72
C GLN A 224 2.00 12.53 19.83
N LEU A 225 2.72 13.21 18.92
CA LEU A 225 4.17 13.17 18.88
C LEU A 225 4.77 14.12 19.93
N PRO A 226 5.95 13.81 20.49
CA PRO A 226 6.65 14.74 21.36
C PRO A 226 7.04 16.02 20.61
N VAL A 227 7.08 17.14 21.34
CA VAL A 227 7.40 18.45 20.76
C VAL A 227 8.80 18.48 20.14
N GLN A 228 9.75 17.78 20.75
CA GLN A 228 11.10 17.69 20.24
C GLN A 228 11.21 16.50 19.28
N ASN A 229 11.70 16.79 18.08
CA ASN A 229 12.04 15.76 17.11
C ASN A 229 13.22 14.91 17.66
N PRO A 230 13.03 13.61 17.86
CA PRO A 230 14.07 12.74 18.42
C PRO A 230 15.24 12.49 17.45
N SER A 231 15.06 12.76 16.14
CA SER A 231 16.07 12.46 15.13
C SER A 231 16.11 13.50 14.03
N SER A 232 17.31 14.01 13.72
CA SER A 232 17.49 14.93 12.58
C SER A 232 17.20 14.30 11.21
N LYS A 233 17.00 12.98 11.17
CA LYS A 233 16.61 12.23 9.95
C LYS A 233 15.14 12.43 9.58
N PHE A 234 14.28 12.78 10.56
CA PHE A 234 12.90 13.14 10.28
C PHE A 234 12.85 14.61 9.87
N ILE A 235 12.77 14.89 8.57
CA ILE A 235 12.75 16.27 8.05
C ILE A 235 11.40 16.92 8.35
N TYR A 236 10.32 16.15 8.24
CA TYR A 236 8.98 16.56 8.63
C TYR A 236 8.55 15.89 9.94
N TRP A 237 8.25 16.72 10.94
CA TRP A 237 7.82 16.28 12.27
C TRP A 237 6.54 17.03 12.65
N PRO A 238 5.36 16.45 12.39
CA PRO A 238 4.08 17.07 12.75
C PRO A 238 3.83 17.00 14.26
N SER A 239 2.84 17.75 14.76
CA SER A 239 2.44 17.66 16.17
C SER A 239 1.74 16.33 16.47
N ASN A 240 0.93 15.82 15.54
CA ASN A 240 0.26 14.55 15.68
C ASN A 240 0.13 13.82 14.32
N LEU A 241 -0.12 12.53 14.43
CA LEU A 241 -0.50 11.68 13.32
C LEU A 241 -1.95 11.22 13.49
N VAL A 242 -2.66 11.09 12.38
CA VAL A 242 -3.95 10.41 12.30
C VAL A 242 -3.73 9.14 11.50
N ILE A 243 -4.13 8.00 12.06
CA ILE A 243 -3.89 6.68 11.47
C ILE A 243 -5.23 5.99 11.30
N THR A 244 -5.56 5.61 10.07
CA THR A 244 -6.77 4.83 9.77
C THR A 244 -6.39 3.38 9.53
N VAL A 245 -7.14 2.47 10.13
CA VAL A 245 -7.06 1.03 9.90
C VAL A 245 -8.39 0.57 9.31
N ASP A 246 -8.36 -0.06 8.14
CA ASP A 246 -9.52 -0.66 7.46
C ASP A 246 -9.22 -2.14 7.19
N VAL A 247 -9.88 -3.01 7.96
CA VAL A 247 -9.78 -4.45 7.74
C VAL A 247 -11.03 -4.90 6.98
N GLY A 248 -10.83 -5.08 5.67
CA GLY A 248 -11.83 -5.54 4.72
C GLY A 248 -12.26 -6.99 4.95
N GLY A 249 -12.63 -7.72 3.90
CA GLY A 249 -13.10 -9.11 4.06
C GLY A 249 -12.05 -10.05 4.69
N ALA A 250 -12.50 -11.11 5.36
CA ALA A 250 -11.66 -12.21 5.80
C ALA A 250 -12.29 -13.56 5.40
N THR A 251 -11.45 -14.55 5.13
CA THR A 251 -11.85 -15.89 4.71
C THR A 251 -10.98 -16.93 5.39
N GLU A 252 -11.52 -18.13 5.56
CA GLU A 252 -10.73 -19.29 5.95
C GLU A 252 -9.69 -19.59 4.86
N VAL A 253 -8.55 -20.11 5.29
CA VAL A 253 -7.51 -20.62 4.40
C VAL A 253 -7.88 -22.05 4.01
N ASP A 254 -7.86 -22.31 2.70
CA ASP A 254 -8.03 -23.66 2.15
C ASP A 254 -7.00 -24.61 2.78
N PRO A 255 -7.40 -25.81 3.27
CA PRO A 255 -6.46 -26.80 3.81
C PRO A 255 -5.29 -27.12 2.88
N ASP A 256 -5.50 -27.01 1.57
CA ASP A 256 -4.50 -27.31 0.53
C ASP A 256 -3.70 -26.06 0.08
N SER A 257 -3.89 -24.93 0.77
CA SER A 257 -3.18 -23.68 0.50
C SER A 257 -1.68 -23.80 0.77
N VAL A 258 -0.87 -23.18 -0.11
CA VAL A 258 0.59 -23.07 0.08
C VAL A 258 1.00 -22.00 1.12
N LEU A 259 0.04 -21.25 1.68
CA LEU A 259 0.34 -20.12 2.57
C LEU A 259 1.10 -20.51 3.83
N PRO A 260 0.75 -21.57 4.58
CA PRO A 260 1.50 -21.96 5.77
C PRO A 260 2.98 -22.22 5.48
N GLN A 261 3.28 -22.84 4.32
CA GLN A 261 4.65 -23.14 3.87
C GLN A 261 5.41 -21.87 3.53
N LEU A 262 4.75 -20.93 2.86
CA LEU A 262 5.35 -19.65 2.48
C LEU A 262 5.49 -18.68 3.65
N LEU A 263 4.69 -18.82 4.71
CA LEU A 263 4.76 -17.97 5.88
C LEU A 263 5.64 -18.56 6.99
N GLY A 264 5.80 -19.89 7.01
CA GLY A 264 6.58 -20.60 8.03
C GLY A 264 5.83 -20.80 9.35
N PHE A 265 4.51 -20.56 9.37
CA PHE A 265 3.64 -20.79 10.53
C PHE A 265 2.24 -21.23 10.10
N PRO A 266 1.47 -21.91 10.97
CA PRO A 266 0.10 -22.34 10.67
C PRO A 266 -0.84 -21.16 10.43
N VAL A 267 -1.59 -21.18 9.33
CA VAL A 267 -2.57 -20.14 8.98
C VAL A 267 -3.93 -20.76 8.76
N ALA A 268 -4.94 -20.26 9.47
CA ALA A 268 -6.33 -20.69 9.32
C ALA A 268 -7.21 -19.58 8.73
N TRP A 269 -6.82 -18.31 8.91
CA TRP A 269 -7.56 -17.16 8.45
C TRP A 269 -6.66 -16.20 7.67
N LYS A 270 -7.21 -15.60 6.61
CA LYS A 270 -6.54 -14.52 5.88
C LYS A 270 -7.53 -13.42 5.54
N THR A 271 -7.05 -12.20 5.38
CA THR A 271 -7.85 -11.17 4.72
C THR A 271 -7.99 -11.49 3.23
N VAL A 272 -9.06 -10.99 2.61
CA VAL A 272 -9.33 -11.19 1.18
C VAL A 272 -8.17 -10.67 0.32
N PRO A 273 -7.94 -11.21 -0.88
CA PRO A 273 -6.81 -10.77 -1.69
C PRO A 273 -6.87 -9.28 -2.10
N GLY A 274 -5.71 -8.65 -2.33
CA GLY A 274 -5.61 -7.24 -2.70
C GLY A 274 -5.26 -6.32 -1.53
N ASN A 275 -5.99 -5.21 -1.37
CA ASN A 275 -5.80 -4.21 -0.31
C ASN A 275 -6.91 -4.34 0.75
N SER A 276 -6.71 -5.19 1.76
CA SER A 276 -7.75 -5.62 2.70
C SER A 276 -7.36 -5.57 4.19
N ALA A 277 -6.12 -5.20 4.49
CA ALA A 277 -5.64 -4.88 5.83
C ALA A 277 -4.94 -3.52 5.78
N GLU A 278 -5.70 -2.51 5.34
CA GLU A 278 -5.17 -1.22 4.95
C GLU A 278 -4.84 -0.36 6.17
N ILE A 279 -3.63 0.20 6.18
CA ILE A 279 -3.19 1.19 7.16
C ILE A 279 -2.78 2.42 6.37
N ARG A 280 -3.29 3.58 6.78
CA ARG A 280 -2.88 4.87 6.23
C ARG A 280 -2.46 5.80 7.34
N ILE A 281 -1.40 6.55 7.10
CA ILE A 281 -0.80 7.45 8.09
C ILE A 281 -0.85 8.86 7.53
N TYR A 282 -1.43 9.77 8.30
CA TYR A 282 -1.57 11.16 7.92
C TYR A 282 -1.00 12.08 8.98
N SER A 283 -0.56 13.28 8.59
CA SER A 283 -0.20 14.34 9.53
C SER A 283 -1.36 15.28 9.80
N GLU A 284 -1.42 15.80 11.02
CA GLU A 284 -2.25 16.97 11.40
C GLU A 284 -3.72 16.80 11.03
N GLY A 285 -4.49 16.15 11.92
CA GLY A 285 -5.94 16.07 11.82
C GLY A 285 -6.62 17.42 12.07
N GLU A 286 -7.76 17.66 11.42
CA GLU A 286 -8.62 18.79 11.75
C GLU A 286 -9.62 18.43 12.85
N TYR A 287 -9.76 19.29 13.86
CA TYR A 287 -10.62 19.05 15.01
C TYR A 287 -11.78 20.05 15.11
N THR A 288 -12.88 19.65 15.73
CA THR A 288 -14.01 20.52 16.12
C THR A 288 -13.62 21.42 17.29
N ALA A 289 -14.50 22.36 17.66
CA ALA A 289 -14.26 23.23 18.82
C ALA A 289 -14.25 22.44 20.14
N GLU A 290 -14.93 21.29 20.16
CA GLU A 290 -15.01 20.35 21.27
C GLU A 290 -13.80 19.40 21.34
N GLY A 291 -12.89 19.47 20.35
CA GLY A 291 -11.68 18.65 20.30
C GLY A 291 -11.87 17.27 19.65
N GLU A 292 -12.96 17.04 18.93
CA GLU A 292 -13.21 15.79 18.20
C GLU A 292 -12.64 15.85 16.78
N LEU A 293 -12.10 14.74 16.27
CA LEU A 293 -11.57 14.67 14.90
C LEU A 293 -12.72 14.84 13.90
N LYS A 294 -12.52 15.69 12.88
CA LYS A 294 -13.48 15.88 11.80
C LYS A 294 -13.30 14.80 10.73
N TYR A 295 -14.41 14.48 10.07
CA TYR A 295 -14.46 13.49 8.99
C TYR A 295 -15.11 14.11 7.76
N GLU A 296 -14.60 13.74 6.58
CA GLU A 296 -15.24 14.08 5.32
C GLU A 296 -16.58 13.35 5.20
N PRO A 297 -17.63 14.00 4.66
CA PRO A 297 -18.89 13.32 4.40
C PRO A 297 -18.69 12.20 3.35
N ASN A 298 -18.74 10.94 3.78
CA ASN A 298 -18.69 9.78 2.88
C ASN A 298 -20.06 9.07 2.80
N PRO A 299 -20.95 9.47 1.87
CA PRO A 299 -22.28 8.88 1.74
C PRO A 299 -22.28 7.40 1.33
N GLY A 300 -21.13 6.86 0.90
CA GLY A 300 -20.95 5.45 0.53
C GLY A 300 -20.57 4.53 1.71
N ASN A 301 -20.27 5.08 2.88
CA ASN A 301 -20.16 4.40 4.17
C ASN A 301 -19.17 3.22 4.30
N ARG A 302 -18.16 3.12 3.42
CA ARG A 302 -17.19 2.01 3.46
C ARG A 302 -15.84 2.37 4.07
N LYS A 303 -15.43 3.64 4.02
CA LYS A 303 -14.15 4.12 4.55
C LYS A 303 -14.35 5.30 5.49
N ILE A 304 -13.60 5.32 6.59
CA ILE A 304 -13.56 6.45 7.51
C ILE A 304 -12.51 7.41 6.98
N ASP A 305 -12.94 8.56 6.46
CA ASP A 305 -12.08 9.54 5.83
C ASP A 305 -11.91 10.74 6.77
N PRO A 306 -10.90 10.74 7.67
CA PRO A 306 -10.65 11.89 8.53
C PRO A 306 -10.16 13.08 7.71
N MET A 307 -10.55 14.29 8.11
CA MET A 307 -9.98 15.52 7.56
C MET A 307 -8.55 15.68 8.07
N VAL A 308 -7.58 15.58 7.18
CA VAL A 308 -6.15 15.51 7.47
C VAL A 308 -5.36 16.33 6.46
N LYS A 309 -4.13 16.70 6.80
CA LYS A 309 -3.34 17.59 5.95
C LYS A 309 -2.54 16.87 4.86
N TYR A 310 -1.76 15.86 5.22
CA TYR A 310 -0.85 15.18 4.30
C TYR A 310 -0.75 13.69 4.58
N LYS A 311 -0.57 12.89 3.51
CA LYS A 311 -0.13 11.48 3.57
C LYS A 311 1.32 11.40 4.07
N MET A 312 1.64 10.42 4.89
CA MET A 312 2.95 10.28 5.51
C MET A 312 3.79 9.13 4.97
N GLU A 313 3.21 8.21 4.19
CA GLU A 313 3.84 6.96 3.74
C GLU A 313 5.21 7.19 3.06
N GLY A 314 5.32 8.24 2.22
CA GLY A 314 6.56 8.60 1.53
C GLY A 314 7.55 9.47 2.32
N THR A 315 7.27 9.81 3.58
CA THR A 315 8.20 10.56 4.45
C THR A 315 9.07 9.63 5.29
N ALA A 316 10.28 10.05 5.68
CA ALA A 316 11.15 9.23 6.53
C ALA A 316 10.49 8.74 7.82
N LEU A 317 9.65 9.58 8.45
CA LEU A 317 8.88 9.19 9.64
C LEU A 317 7.82 8.14 9.32
N GLY A 318 6.99 8.37 8.30
CA GLY A 318 5.93 7.45 7.94
C GLY A 318 6.46 6.09 7.47
N SER A 319 7.50 6.07 6.63
CA SER A 319 8.11 4.83 6.20
C SER A 319 8.75 4.05 7.36
N ALA A 320 9.36 4.73 8.34
CA ALA A 320 9.90 4.07 9.54
C ALA A 320 8.81 3.50 10.45
N ILE A 321 7.67 4.20 10.58
CA ILE A 321 6.49 3.68 11.28
C ILE A 321 5.93 2.45 10.54
N MET A 322 5.77 2.53 9.21
CA MET A 322 5.34 1.39 8.41
C MET A 322 6.29 0.20 8.57
N ARG A 323 7.62 0.42 8.51
CA ARG A 323 8.60 -0.65 8.78
C ARG A 323 8.39 -1.29 10.15
N THR A 324 8.13 -0.50 11.18
CA THR A 324 7.86 -1.00 12.53
C THR A 324 6.55 -1.80 12.60
N ILE A 325 5.53 -1.39 11.86
CA ILE A 325 4.26 -2.09 11.81
C ILE A 325 4.41 -3.45 11.15
N TYR A 326 5.05 -3.47 9.97
CA TYR A 326 5.24 -4.65 9.13
C TYR A 326 6.51 -5.46 9.47
N ASP A 327 7.19 -5.12 10.57
CA ASP A 327 8.07 -5.99 11.35
C ASP A 327 7.27 -7.07 12.09
N GLU A 328 6.41 -7.75 11.33
CA GLU A 328 5.41 -8.70 11.76
C GLU A 328 5.18 -9.70 10.62
N GLU A 329 5.47 -10.99 10.86
CA GLU A 329 5.37 -12.07 9.87
C GLU A 329 3.94 -12.28 9.33
N ARG A 330 2.93 -11.81 10.08
CA ARG A 330 1.51 -11.92 9.75
C ARG A 330 0.98 -10.82 8.86
N LEU A 331 1.76 -9.77 8.59
CA LEU A 331 1.32 -8.60 7.85
C LEU A 331 2.15 -8.39 6.59
N VAL A 332 1.49 -7.99 5.52
CA VAL A 332 2.11 -7.58 4.25
C VAL A 332 1.48 -6.27 3.81
N TRP A 333 2.29 -5.37 3.28
CA TRP A 333 1.80 -4.18 2.57
C TRP A 333 2.77 -3.77 1.49
N GLY A 334 2.26 -3.23 0.39
CA GLY A 334 3.07 -2.64 -0.65
C GLY A 334 2.31 -1.63 -1.50
N THR A 335 3.04 -0.81 -2.23
CA THR A 335 2.51 0.24 -3.09
C THR A 335 3.35 0.42 -4.35
N GLN A 336 2.70 0.81 -5.45
CA GLN A 336 3.37 1.28 -6.67
C GLN A 336 3.49 2.81 -6.75
N GLU A 337 2.91 3.55 -5.78
CA GLU A 337 2.90 5.02 -5.82
C GLU A 337 4.26 5.66 -5.49
N GLU A 338 5.17 4.88 -4.90
CA GLU A 338 6.52 5.32 -4.55
C GLU A 338 7.55 4.99 -5.64
N ALA A 339 8.71 5.63 -5.57
CA ALA A 339 9.83 5.39 -6.49
C ALA A 339 11.11 5.07 -5.68
N PRO A 340 11.55 3.79 -5.61
CA PRO A 340 10.94 2.62 -6.22
C PRO A 340 9.59 2.27 -5.57
N GLY A 341 8.76 1.48 -6.27
CA GLY A 341 7.62 0.86 -5.61
C GLY A 341 8.11 -0.08 -4.51
N ILE A 342 7.36 -0.22 -3.43
CA ILE A 342 7.83 -0.88 -2.20
C ILE A 342 6.89 -1.99 -1.71
N LEU A 343 7.47 -2.97 -1.02
CA LEU A 343 6.78 -4.04 -0.31
C LEU A 343 7.45 -4.25 1.06
N PHE A 344 6.69 -4.07 2.14
CA PHE A 344 7.08 -4.50 3.48
C PHE A 344 6.62 -5.94 3.71
N LEU A 345 7.57 -6.78 4.12
CA LEU A 345 7.33 -8.19 4.45
C LEU A 345 8.33 -8.63 5.50
N ASN A 346 7.84 -9.04 6.68
CA ASN A 346 8.65 -9.61 7.76
C ASN A 346 9.83 -8.72 8.20
N GLY A 347 9.56 -7.43 8.45
CA GLY A 347 10.56 -6.44 8.91
C GLY A 347 11.52 -5.93 7.85
N GLU A 348 11.41 -6.49 6.65
CA GLU A 348 12.23 -6.17 5.50
C GLU A 348 11.45 -5.35 4.46
N VAL A 349 12.19 -4.48 3.76
CA VAL A 349 11.62 -3.64 2.69
C VAL A 349 12.24 -4.03 1.37
N TYR A 350 11.38 -4.42 0.44
CA TYR A 350 11.75 -4.79 -0.92
C TYR A 350 11.22 -3.76 -1.91
N GLY A 351 11.86 -3.66 -3.07
CA GLY A 351 11.52 -2.67 -4.07
C GLY A 351 11.49 -3.17 -5.51
N PHE A 352 10.81 -2.42 -6.35
CA PHE A 352 10.68 -2.65 -7.80
C PHE A 352 10.54 -1.34 -8.58
N VAL A 353 10.90 -1.35 -9.86
CA VAL A 353 10.79 -0.18 -10.76
C VAL A 353 9.79 -0.38 -11.90
N GLY A 354 9.43 -1.64 -12.18
CA GLY A 354 8.38 -1.99 -13.14
C GLY A 354 7.83 -3.36 -12.77
N ASN A 355 6.60 -3.66 -13.18
CA ASN A 355 5.76 -4.73 -12.63
C ASN A 355 5.33 -5.79 -13.68
N GLY A 356 5.93 -5.75 -14.88
CA GLY A 356 5.65 -6.65 -16.00
C GLY A 356 6.53 -7.91 -16.06
N ARG A 357 7.21 -8.31 -14.97
CA ARG A 357 8.04 -9.53 -14.93
C ARG A 357 7.82 -10.28 -13.62
N ALA A 358 7.89 -11.61 -13.64
CA ALA A 358 7.64 -12.42 -12.45
C ALA A 358 8.64 -12.14 -11.29
N ASP A 359 9.85 -11.70 -11.62
CA ASP A 359 10.91 -11.30 -10.69
C ASP A 359 10.92 -9.79 -10.40
N PHE A 360 9.77 -9.12 -10.50
CA PHE A 360 9.73 -7.65 -10.46
C PHE A 360 10.28 -7.06 -9.16
N ILE A 361 10.03 -7.73 -8.03
CA ILE A 361 10.57 -7.39 -6.72
C ILE A 361 11.99 -7.96 -6.61
N ARG A 362 12.98 -7.10 -6.84
CA ARG A 362 14.39 -7.49 -6.93
C ARG A 362 15.34 -6.63 -6.11
N TYR A 363 14.83 -5.54 -5.54
CA TYR A 363 15.65 -4.61 -4.77
C TYR A 363 15.42 -4.78 -3.29
N LYS A 364 16.45 -4.47 -2.51
CA LYS A 364 16.37 -4.16 -1.09
C LYS A 364 16.35 -2.64 -0.94
N VAL A 365 15.35 -2.13 -0.23
CA VAL A 365 15.19 -0.69 0.01
C VAL A 365 15.69 -0.35 1.41
N ASP A 366 16.50 0.69 1.53
CA ASP A 366 17.10 1.14 2.79
C ASP A 366 16.17 2.13 3.49
N ILE A 367 15.22 1.60 4.27
CA ILE A 367 14.35 2.38 5.15
C ILE A 367 14.71 2.02 6.58
N PRO A 368 15.42 2.85 7.35
CA PRO A 368 15.83 2.50 8.71
C PRO A 368 14.64 2.20 9.63
N SER A 369 14.83 1.32 10.62
CA SER A 369 13.81 1.08 11.65
C SER A 369 13.72 2.26 12.61
N LEU A 370 12.56 2.49 13.25
CA LEU A 370 12.44 3.52 14.28
C LEU A 370 13.49 3.36 15.39
N GLU A 371 13.74 2.13 15.83
CA GLU A 371 14.77 1.80 16.83
C GLU A 371 16.16 2.31 16.43
N SER A 372 16.52 2.22 15.15
CA SER A 372 17.82 2.68 14.65
C SER A 372 17.92 4.19 14.43
N LEU A 373 16.79 4.90 14.35
CA LEU A 373 16.75 6.34 14.09
C LEU A 373 16.72 7.17 15.38
N ILE A 374 16.25 6.57 16.47
CA ILE A 374 16.01 7.23 17.77
C ILE A 374 17.13 6.93 18.78
N ASN A 375 17.80 5.79 18.66
CA ASN A 375 18.99 5.44 19.44
C ASN A 375 20.27 5.83 18.70
#